data_AF-A0A937QSD2-F1
#
_entry.id   AF-A0A937QSD2-F1
#
_cell.length_a   1.000
_cell.length_b   1.000
_cell.length_c   1.000
_cell.angle_alpha   90.00
_cell.angle_beta   90.00
_cell.angle_gamma   90.00
#
_symmetry.space_group_name_H-M   'P 1'
#
loop_
_entity.id
_entity.type
_entity.pdbx_description
1 polymer ?
#
loop_
_entity_poly.entity_id
_entity_poly.type
_entity_poly.pdbx_seq_one_letter_code
_entity_poly.pdbx_strand_id
1 'polypeptide(L)'
;MQIVVSADIGEVGPTDGKAVTCHFSPLYRVQGIIPWLLLPLAFVALKENRTPEAAWILVPIALLGLIYSAVMRIFQVTSGSTVQLNVIFAIIVVGFSLIWLSAERIGNRNRFVTFLLATLIYFGFLGVNLLSRGFGKDMIAIASLAAVSIPAIIFAFIIAVLSSSKTFNAVRFVIYVGAALFGSLLIILLAVVFIFYPPQNVPVTARITEALIASVFCSLIYYAGLLPFLVMLFADPFWRRRFEAVSGIQTRIAIEPPPQMKIP
;
A
#
# COMPACT_ATOMS: atom_id res chain seq x y z
N MET A 1 33.35 -1.60 -7.53
CA MET A 1 33.31 -2.88 -6.82
C MET A 1 33.77 -3.94 -7.79
N GLN A 2 34.71 -4.80 -7.41
CA GLN A 2 35.18 -5.89 -8.27
C GLN A 2 34.46 -7.17 -7.82
N ILE A 3 33.87 -7.88 -8.78
CA ILE A 3 33.32 -9.21 -8.53
C ILE A 3 34.30 -10.19 -9.14
N VAL A 4 34.88 -11.03 -8.29
CA VAL A 4 35.71 -12.17 -8.69
C VAL A 4 34.85 -13.41 -8.50
N VAL A 5 34.59 -14.12 -9.58
CA VAL A 5 33.91 -15.42 -9.50
C VAL A 5 35.00 -16.45 -9.30
N SER A 6 35.04 -17.04 -8.10
CA SER A 6 35.92 -18.16 -7.79
C SER A 6 35.15 -19.46 -7.93
N ALA A 7 35.69 -20.42 -8.68
CA ALA A 7 35.16 -21.78 -8.76
C ALA A 7 36.30 -22.75 -8.50
N ASP A 8 36.19 -23.55 -7.45
CA ASP A 8 37.17 -24.58 -7.15
C ASP A 8 37.02 -25.75 -8.13
N ILE A 9 37.93 -25.79 -9.10
CA ILE A 9 38.03 -26.85 -10.12
C ILE A 9 39.19 -27.82 -9.82
N GLY A 10 39.70 -27.84 -8.59
CA GLY A 10 40.86 -28.66 -8.22
C GLY A 10 42.15 -28.17 -8.90
N GLU A 11 43.08 -29.09 -9.21
CA GLU A 11 44.40 -28.77 -9.79
C GLU A 11 44.37 -28.36 -11.28
N VAL A 12 43.18 -28.25 -11.88
CA VAL A 12 43.02 -28.18 -13.35
C VAL A 12 43.13 -26.74 -13.89
N GLY A 13 43.30 -25.73 -13.03
CA GLY A 13 43.52 -24.35 -13.46
C GLY A 13 43.40 -23.30 -12.36
N PRO A 14 43.60 -22.01 -12.70
CA PRO A 14 43.44 -20.92 -11.75
C PRO A 14 42.00 -20.87 -11.21
N THR A 15 41.89 -20.91 -9.89
CA THR A 15 40.64 -21.00 -9.11
C THR A 15 39.81 -19.72 -9.17
N ASP A 16 40.45 -18.59 -9.49
CA ASP A 16 39.84 -17.28 -9.60
C ASP A 16 39.71 -16.85 -11.07
N GLY A 17 38.47 -16.52 -11.47
CA GLY A 17 38.23 -15.87 -12.75
C GLY A 17 38.78 -14.45 -12.81
N LYS A 18 39.01 -13.92 -14.01
CA LYS A 18 39.42 -12.51 -14.18
C LYS A 18 38.40 -11.58 -13.49
N ALA A 19 38.89 -10.71 -12.62
CA ALA A 19 38.06 -9.73 -11.91
C ALA A 19 37.27 -8.88 -12.92
N VAL A 20 35.93 -8.94 -12.85
CA VAL A 20 35.07 -8.08 -13.65
C VAL A 20 34.80 -6.82 -12.83
N THR A 21 35.25 -5.69 -13.35
CA THR A 21 34.94 -4.38 -12.78
C THR A 21 33.48 -4.03 -13.09
N CYS A 22 32.60 -4.19 -12.11
CA CYS A 22 31.23 -3.74 -12.21
C CYS A 22 31.15 -2.27 -11.83
N HIS A 23 30.85 -1.41 -12.81
CA HIS A 23 30.53 0.00 -12.59
C HIS A 23 29.05 0.13 -12.23
N PHE A 24 28.75 0.22 -10.95
CA PHE A 24 27.41 0.61 -10.49
C PHE A 24 27.26 2.11 -10.63
N SER A 25 26.39 2.54 -11.55
CA SER A 25 26.06 3.95 -11.68
C SER A 25 25.32 4.42 -10.41
N PRO A 26 25.69 5.56 -9.80
CA PRO A 26 24.96 6.13 -8.67
C PRO A 26 23.48 6.45 -9.03
N LEU A 27 23.14 6.54 -10.32
CA LEU A 27 21.78 6.70 -10.82
C LEU A 27 20.82 5.59 -10.33
N TYR A 28 21.30 4.37 -10.09
CA TYR A 28 20.48 3.28 -9.55
C TYR A 28 19.99 3.54 -8.12
N ARG A 29 20.75 4.28 -7.30
CA ARG A 29 20.26 4.71 -5.96
C ARG A 29 19.22 5.81 -6.09
N VAL A 30 19.40 6.73 -7.03
CA VAL A 30 18.48 7.85 -7.27
C VAL A 30 17.12 7.35 -7.76
N GLN A 31 17.09 6.32 -8.61
CA GLN A 31 15.86 5.71 -9.10
C GLN A 31 14.93 5.22 -7.98
N GLY A 32 15.48 4.64 -6.91
CA GLY A 32 14.71 4.18 -5.75
C GLY A 32 14.06 5.30 -4.95
N ILE A 33 14.54 6.54 -5.08
CA ILE A 33 14.04 7.73 -4.36
C ILE A 33 12.88 8.39 -5.11
N ILE A 34 12.79 8.23 -6.43
CA ILE A 34 11.78 8.89 -7.28
C ILE A 34 10.34 8.70 -6.73
N PRO A 35 9.90 7.49 -6.35
CA PRO A 35 8.55 7.31 -5.80
C PRO A 35 8.32 8.08 -4.50
N TRP A 36 9.35 8.21 -3.67
CA TRP A 36 9.27 8.94 -2.40
C TRP A 36 9.14 10.45 -2.59
N LEU A 37 9.62 11.00 -3.70
CA LEU A 37 9.49 12.43 -4.03
C LEU A 37 8.03 12.84 -4.30
N LEU A 38 7.14 11.88 -4.56
CA LEU A 38 5.71 12.17 -4.73
C LEU A 38 5.06 12.66 -3.44
N LEU A 39 5.54 12.25 -2.26
CA LEU A 39 5.04 12.76 -0.98
C LEU A 39 5.32 14.26 -0.79
N PRO A 40 6.58 14.75 -0.78
CA PRO A 40 6.83 16.18 -0.65
C PRO A 40 6.21 16.96 -1.82
N LEU A 41 6.12 16.38 -3.02
CA LEU A 41 5.40 17.01 -4.12
C LEU A 41 3.92 17.20 -3.80
N ALA A 42 3.25 16.24 -3.17
CA ALA A 42 1.86 16.37 -2.74
C ALA A 42 1.67 17.45 -1.66
N PHE A 43 2.66 17.67 -0.79
CA PHE A 43 2.66 18.78 0.18
C PHE A 43 2.85 20.14 -0.50
N VAL A 44 3.77 20.23 -1.47
CA VAL A 44 4.09 21.49 -2.15
C VAL A 44 3.02 21.85 -3.18
N ALA A 45 2.54 20.90 -3.98
CA ALA A 45 1.61 21.15 -5.08
C ALA A 45 0.17 21.42 -4.61
N LEU A 46 -0.25 20.81 -3.50
CA LEU A 46 -1.60 20.98 -2.95
C LEU A 46 -1.54 21.99 -1.80
N LYS A 47 -2.12 23.18 -2.02
CA LYS A 47 -2.14 24.26 -1.01
C LYS A 47 -2.81 23.80 0.28
N GLU A 48 -3.78 22.91 0.16
CA GLU A 48 -4.57 22.31 1.21
C GLU A 48 -3.73 21.44 2.17
N ASN A 49 -2.55 20.97 1.73
CA ASN A 49 -1.65 20.14 2.52
C ASN A 49 -0.53 20.93 3.20
N ARG A 50 -0.45 22.25 3.03
CA ARG A 50 0.63 23.07 3.60
C ARG A 50 0.43 23.41 5.09
N THR A 51 -0.40 22.64 5.79
CA THR A 51 -0.68 22.81 7.21
C THR A 51 0.12 21.80 8.05
N PRO A 52 0.46 22.14 9.30
CA PRO A 52 1.12 21.18 10.21
C PRO A 52 0.24 19.95 10.47
N GLU A 53 -1.08 20.10 10.40
CA GLU A 53 -2.05 19.01 10.57
C GLU A 53 -1.91 17.93 9.49
N ALA A 54 -1.66 18.33 8.24
CA ALA A 54 -1.43 17.41 7.14
C ALA A 54 -0.09 16.64 7.29
N ALA A 55 0.87 17.16 8.05
CA ALA A 55 2.13 16.47 8.32
C ALA A 55 1.96 15.25 9.24
N TRP A 56 0.84 15.13 9.97
CA TRP A 56 0.56 13.95 10.81
C TRP A 56 0.50 12.64 10.03
N ILE A 57 0.24 12.67 8.70
CA ILE A 57 0.33 11.48 7.84
C ILE A 57 1.72 10.83 7.88
N LEU A 58 2.77 11.60 8.22
CA LEU A 58 4.13 11.09 8.35
C LEU A 58 4.30 10.17 9.56
N VAL A 59 3.45 10.29 10.59
CA VAL A 59 3.53 9.45 11.80
C VAL A 59 3.23 7.97 11.49
N PRO A 60 2.10 7.58 10.88
CA PRO A 60 1.88 6.19 10.51
C PRO A 60 2.92 5.69 9.49
N ILE A 61 3.42 6.54 8.60
CA ILE A 61 4.52 6.20 7.67
C ILE A 61 5.79 5.85 8.45
N ALA A 62 6.20 6.69 9.41
CA ALA A 62 7.39 6.48 10.22
C ALA A 62 7.26 5.23 11.11
N LEU A 63 6.10 5.05 11.75
CA LEU A 63 5.81 3.87 12.56
C LEU A 63 5.93 2.58 11.75
N LEU A 64 5.27 2.52 10.59
CA LEU A 64 5.35 1.36 9.70
C LEU A 64 6.77 1.15 9.18
N GLY A 65 7.52 2.21 8.90
CA GLY A 65 8.92 2.14 8.48
C GLY A 65 9.83 1.54 9.56
N LEU A 66 9.63 1.91 10.83
CA LEU A 66 10.36 1.35 11.97
C LEU A 66 10.04 -0.14 12.15
N ILE A 67 8.76 -0.51 12.12
CA ILE A 67 8.31 -1.91 12.23
C ILE A 67 8.89 -2.73 11.08
N TYR A 68 8.75 -2.24 9.84
CA TYR A 68 9.29 -2.90 8.67
C TYR A 68 10.81 -3.09 8.76
N SER A 69 11.55 -2.05 9.15
CA SER A 69 13.00 -2.15 9.32
C SER A 69 13.39 -3.17 10.40
N ALA A 70 12.68 -3.20 11.53
CA ALA A 70 12.91 -4.19 12.59
C ALA A 70 12.66 -5.62 12.08
N VAL A 71 11.54 -5.86 11.38
CA VAL A 71 11.21 -7.15 10.77
C VAL A 71 12.31 -7.58 9.79
N MET A 72 12.72 -6.70 8.87
CA MET A 72 13.76 -7.02 7.89
C MET A 72 15.11 -7.37 8.55
N ARG A 73 15.44 -6.73 9.68
CA ARG A 73 16.66 -7.04 10.46
C ARG A 73 16.56 -8.37 11.19
N ILE A 74 15.41 -8.67 11.80
CA ILE A 74 15.19 -9.91 12.57
C ILE A 74 15.21 -11.13 11.64
N PHE A 75 14.52 -11.06 10.50
CA PHE A 75 14.39 -12.20 9.58
C PHE A 75 15.54 -12.35 8.59
N GLN A 76 16.53 -11.44 8.61
CA GLN A 76 17.73 -11.47 7.74
C GLN A 76 17.39 -11.78 6.27
N VAL A 77 16.36 -11.10 5.76
CA VAL A 77 15.80 -11.38 4.43
C VAL A 77 16.87 -11.15 3.36
N THR A 78 16.94 -12.05 2.37
CA THR A 78 17.91 -11.97 1.28
C THR A 78 17.76 -10.69 0.46
N SER A 79 18.82 -10.27 -0.22
CA SER A 79 18.87 -9.01 -0.98
C SER A 79 17.79 -8.93 -2.06
N GLY A 80 17.49 -10.03 -2.74
CA GLY A 80 16.43 -10.11 -3.76
C GLY A 80 15.04 -9.87 -3.19
N SER A 81 14.64 -10.66 -2.19
CA SER A 81 13.33 -10.53 -1.53
C SER A 81 13.15 -9.17 -0.84
N THR A 82 14.23 -8.57 -0.35
CA THR A 82 14.21 -7.22 0.23
C THR A 82 13.77 -6.16 -0.78
N VAL A 83 14.24 -6.22 -2.02
CA VAL A 83 13.81 -5.28 -3.06
C VAL A 83 12.31 -5.39 -3.31
N GLN A 84 11.79 -6.61 -3.34
CA GLN A 84 10.36 -6.86 -3.61
C GLN A 84 9.47 -6.33 -2.47
N LEU A 85 9.82 -6.67 -1.23
CA LEU A 85 9.11 -6.20 -0.05
C LEU A 85 9.15 -4.69 0.08
N ASN A 86 10.27 -4.04 -0.27
CA ASN A 86 10.38 -2.59 -0.30
C ASN A 86 9.40 -1.92 -1.29
N VAL A 87 9.18 -2.54 -2.46
CA VAL A 87 8.20 -2.03 -3.44
C VAL A 87 6.79 -2.14 -2.88
N ILE A 88 6.41 -3.31 -2.36
CA ILE A 88 5.09 -3.54 -1.79
C ILE A 88 4.84 -2.58 -0.63
N PHE A 89 5.81 -2.44 0.27
CA PHE A 89 5.76 -1.50 1.39
C PHE A 89 5.55 -0.06 0.90
N ALA A 90 6.35 0.40 -0.07
CA ALA A 90 6.20 1.75 -0.62
C ALA A 90 4.82 1.96 -1.27
N ILE A 91 4.30 0.98 -2.01
CA ILE A 91 2.96 1.07 -2.62
C ILE A 91 1.88 1.21 -1.56
N ILE A 92 1.92 0.39 -0.51
CA ILE A 92 0.94 0.47 0.58
C ILE A 92 1.04 1.83 1.25
N VAL A 93 2.22 2.19 1.74
CA VAL A 93 2.40 3.34 2.62
C VAL A 93 2.28 4.65 1.86
N VAL A 94 3.02 4.81 0.77
CA VAL A 94 3.02 6.05 -0.02
C VAL A 94 1.75 6.17 -0.86
N GLY A 95 1.33 5.09 -1.51
CA GLY A 95 0.10 5.09 -2.32
C GLY A 95 -1.13 5.47 -1.49
N PHE A 96 -1.26 4.89 -0.28
CA PHE A 96 -2.36 5.23 0.62
C PHE A 96 -2.27 6.68 1.11
N SER A 97 -1.06 7.13 1.47
CA SER A 97 -0.82 8.51 1.90
C SER A 97 -1.19 9.52 0.82
N LEU A 98 -0.86 9.26 -0.45
CA LEU A 98 -1.18 10.15 -1.56
C LEU A 98 -2.69 10.29 -1.78
N ILE A 99 -3.46 9.22 -1.56
CA ILE A 99 -4.93 9.28 -1.64
C ILE A 99 -5.48 10.21 -0.56
N TRP A 100 -4.99 10.07 0.68
CA TRP A 100 -5.46 10.91 1.79
C TRP A 100 -4.99 12.35 1.70
N LEU A 101 -3.80 12.58 1.18
CA LEU A 101 -3.31 13.92 0.84
C LEU A 101 -4.13 14.55 -0.28
N SER A 102 -4.73 13.75 -1.16
CA SER A 102 -5.60 14.21 -2.25
C SER A 102 -7.09 14.22 -1.87
N ALA A 103 -7.44 13.79 -0.66
CA ALA A 103 -8.81 13.54 -0.22
C ALA A 103 -9.75 14.73 -0.44
N GLU A 104 -9.26 15.95 -0.19
CA GLU A 104 -10.06 17.17 -0.29
C GLU A 104 -10.46 17.49 -1.74
N ARG A 105 -9.60 17.15 -2.71
CA ARG A 105 -9.88 17.34 -4.14
C ARG A 105 -10.77 16.26 -4.73
N ILE A 106 -10.68 15.04 -4.20
CA ILE A 106 -11.47 13.91 -4.69
C ILE A 106 -12.82 13.77 -3.96
N GLY A 107 -12.92 14.19 -2.70
CA GLY A 107 -14.04 13.88 -1.80
C GLY A 107 -15.34 14.63 -2.08
N ASN A 108 -15.33 15.79 -2.72
CA ASN A 108 -16.55 16.54 -3.02
C ASN A 108 -17.23 16.12 -4.34
N ARG A 109 -17.01 14.88 -4.77
CA ARG A 109 -17.55 14.32 -6.03
C ARG A 109 -18.45 13.13 -5.73
N ASN A 110 -19.15 12.64 -6.76
CA ASN A 110 -19.90 11.40 -6.65
C ASN A 110 -18.96 10.26 -6.19
N ARG A 111 -19.42 9.40 -5.28
CA ARG A 111 -18.64 8.29 -4.69
C ARG A 111 -17.92 7.48 -5.76
N PHE A 112 -18.58 7.18 -6.87
CA PHE A 112 -17.96 6.45 -7.99
C PHE A 112 -16.74 7.18 -8.58
N VAL A 113 -16.85 8.49 -8.79
CA VAL A 113 -15.76 9.32 -9.31
C VAL A 113 -14.62 9.40 -8.31
N THR A 114 -14.93 9.53 -7.02
CA THR A 114 -13.94 9.52 -5.93
C THR A 114 -13.15 8.20 -5.92
N PHE A 115 -13.83 7.07 -6.02
CA PHE A 115 -13.18 5.76 -6.09
C PHE A 115 -12.35 5.59 -7.36
N LEU A 116 -12.85 6.03 -8.52
CA LEU A 116 -12.10 5.98 -9.77
C LEU A 116 -10.80 6.80 -9.69
N LEU A 117 -10.85 7.98 -9.07
CA LEU A 117 -9.67 8.82 -8.85
C LEU A 117 -8.70 8.21 -7.84
N ALA A 118 -9.20 7.61 -6.76
CA ALA A 118 -8.36 6.89 -5.80
C ALA A 118 -7.63 5.71 -6.48
N THR A 119 -8.34 4.94 -7.31
CA THR A 119 -7.76 3.90 -8.16
C THR A 119 -6.67 4.47 -9.06
N LEU A 120 -6.96 5.57 -9.77
CA LEU A 120 -6.01 6.21 -10.68
C LEU A 120 -4.75 6.69 -9.96
N ILE A 121 -4.87 7.25 -8.75
CA ILE A 121 -3.72 7.66 -7.93
C ILE A 121 -2.87 6.45 -7.55
N TYR A 122 -3.49 5.34 -7.10
CA TYR A 122 -2.78 4.12 -6.74
C TYR A 122 -2.05 3.49 -7.95
N PHE A 123 -2.73 3.34 -9.08
CA PHE A 123 -2.14 2.81 -10.30
C PHE A 123 -1.10 3.76 -10.90
N GLY A 124 -1.29 5.08 -10.78
CA GLY A 124 -0.29 6.07 -11.16
C GLY A 124 0.98 5.93 -10.34
N PHE A 125 0.85 5.74 -9.02
CA PHE A 125 1.99 5.48 -8.14
C PHE A 125 2.70 4.16 -8.49
N LEU A 126 1.93 3.10 -8.76
CA LEU A 126 2.48 1.82 -9.24
C LEU A 126 3.24 1.99 -10.55
N GLY A 127 2.68 2.73 -11.51
CA GLY A 127 3.32 3.05 -12.79
C GLY A 127 4.64 3.79 -12.63
N VAL A 128 4.69 4.82 -11.78
CA VAL A 128 5.95 5.54 -11.46
C VAL A 128 6.99 4.61 -10.84
N ASN A 129 6.58 3.72 -9.93
CA ASN A 129 7.49 2.72 -9.35
C ASN A 129 8.06 1.79 -10.43
N LEU A 130 7.21 1.29 -11.33
CA LEU A 130 7.64 0.41 -12.41
C LEU A 130 8.62 1.09 -13.37
N LEU A 131 8.30 2.32 -13.80
CA LEU A 131 9.15 3.09 -14.69
C LEU A 131 10.51 3.43 -14.05
N SER A 132 10.54 3.64 -12.73
CA SER A 132 11.78 3.95 -12.02
C SER A 132 12.73 2.76 -11.87
N ARG A 133 12.22 1.52 -11.82
CA ARG A 133 13.02 0.31 -11.52
C ARG A 133 13.22 -0.64 -12.70
N GLY A 134 12.51 -0.43 -13.82
CA GLY A 134 12.61 -1.23 -15.03
C GLY A 134 11.75 -2.51 -15.01
N PHE A 135 11.62 -3.14 -16.18
CA PHE A 135 10.71 -4.28 -16.43
C PHE A 135 11.40 -5.65 -16.29
N GLY A 136 11.98 -5.92 -15.13
CA GLY A 136 12.47 -7.27 -14.80
C GLY A 136 11.32 -8.26 -14.57
N LYS A 137 11.55 -9.57 -14.78
CA LYS A 137 10.54 -10.63 -14.53
C LYS A 137 9.96 -10.55 -13.11
N ASP A 138 10.83 -10.32 -12.11
CA ASP A 138 10.42 -10.16 -10.71
C ASP A 138 9.56 -8.91 -10.50
N MET A 139 9.85 -7.81 -11.21
CA MET A 139 9.09 -6.56 -11.13
C MET A 139 7.69 -6.71 -11.72
N ILE A 140 7.54 -7.50 -12.78
CA ILE A 140 6.22 -7.82 -13.36
C ILE A 140 5.38 -8.60 -12.35
N ALA A 141 5.97 -9.60 -11.67
CA ALA A 141 5.28 -10.36 -10.64
C ALA A 141 4.82 -9.46 -9.47
N ILE A 142 5.70 -8.61 -8.96
CA ILE A 142 5.35 -7.65 -7.88
C ILE A 142 4.28 -6.68 -8.33
N ALA A 143 4.38 -6.16 -9.55
CA ALA A 143 3.41 -5.26 -10.12
C ALA A 143 2.04 -5.92 -10.28
N SER A 144 1.99 -7.17 -10.71
CA SER A 144 0.74 -7.92 -10.78
C SER A 144 0.12 -8.11 -9.40
N LEU A 145 0.92 -8.44 -8.38
CA LEU A 145 0.42 -8.58 -7.01
C LEU A 145 -0.12 -7.25 -6.47
N ALA A 146 0.59 -6.15 -6.70
CA ALA A 146 0.13 -4.81 -6.33
C ALA A 146 -1.15 -4.41 -7.10
N ALA A 147 -1.19 -4.67 -8.41
CA ALA A 147 -2.34 -4.39 -9.27
C ALA A 147 -3.59 -5.18 -8.85
N VAL A 148 -3.42 -6.40 -8.33
CA VAL A 148 -4.50 -7.20 -7.73
C VAL A 148 -4.94 -6.64 -6.38
N SER A 149 -4.01 -6.12 -5.60
CA SER A 149 -4.29 -5.66 -4.23
C SER A 149 -4.95 -4.29 -4.16
N ILE A 150 -4.64 -3.38 -5.10
CA ILE A 150 -5.28 -2.06 -5.21
C ILE A 150 -6.82 -2.16 -5.27
N PRO A 151 -7.43 -2.90 -6.22
CA PRO A 151 -8.89 -3.01 -6.28
C PRO A 151 -9.44 -3.73 -5.05
N ALA A 152 -8.72 -4.71 -4.48
CA ALA A 152 -9.15 -5.37 -3.25
C ALA A 152 -9.27 -4.38 -2.07
N ILE A 153 -8.28 -3.52 -1.88
CA ILE A 153 -8.32 -2.46 -0.86
C ILE A 153 -9.50 -1.52 -1.13
N ILE A 154 -9.69 -1.07 -2.37
CA ILE A 154 -10.78 -0.15 -2.71
C ILE A 154 -12.15 -0.79 -2.48
N PHE A 155 -12.36 -2.04 -2.89
CA PHE A 155 -13.58 -2.78 -2.61
C PHE A 155 -13.80 -2.96 -1.11
N ALA A 156 -12.74 -3.23 -0.34
CA ALA A 156 -12.83 -3.33 1.12
C ALA A 156 -13.35 -2.03 1.74
N PHE A 157 -12.84 -0.88 1.30
CA PHE A 157 -13.34 0.43 1.74
C PHE A 157 -14.78 0.67 1.31
N ILE A 158 -15.15 0.36 0.07
CA ILE A 158 -16.54 0.50 -0.42
C ILE A 158 -17.49 -0.32 0.45
N ILE A 159 -17.19 -1.61 0.66
CA ILE A 159 -18.02 -2.52 1.44
C ILE A 159 -18.12 -2.04 2.89
N ALA A 160 -17.01 -1.59 3.50
CA ALA A 160 -17.00 -1.08 4.86
C ALA A 160 -17.82 0.21 5.01
N VAL A 161 -17.72 1.13 4.04
CA VAL A 161 -18.51 2.38 3.98
C VAL A 161 -20.00 2.07 3.87
N LEU A 162 -20.39 1.19 2.94
CA LEU A 162 -21.78 0.82 2.75
C LEU A 162 -22.36 0.14 4.00
N SER A 163 -21.59 -0.76 4.62
CA SER A 163 -22.01 -1.53 5.80
C SER A 163 -22.08 -0.66 7.07
N SER A 164 -21.24 0.36 7.20
CA SER A 164 -21.19 1.25 8.37
C SER A 164 -22.09 2.50 8.26
N SER A 165 -22.86 2.65 7.18
CA SER A 165 -23.59 3.89 6.86
C SER A 165 -24.72 4.26 7.85
N LYS A 166 -25.28 3.29 8.59
CA LYS A 166 -26.44 3.52 9.48
C LYS A 166 -26.07 3.98 10.89
N THR A 167 -24.98 3.45 11.46
CA THR A 167 -24.48 3.82 12.80
C THR A 167 -22.94 3.79 12.75
N PHE A 168 -22.34 4.93 12.40
CA PHE A 168 -20.90 4.99 12.21
C PHE A 168 -20.17 4.76 13.54
N ASN A 169 -19.43 3.65 13.63
CA ASN A 169 -18.55 3.33 14.74
C ASN A 169 -17.19 2.93 14.16
N ALA A 170 -16.13 3.63 14.56
CA ALA A 170 -14.77 3.42 14.06
C ALA A 170 -14.30 1.97 14.23
N VAL A 171 -14.62 1.33 15.36
CA VAL A 171 -14.23 -0.07 15.62
C VAL A 171 -14.93 -1.01 14.64
N ARG A 172 -16.24 -0.81 14.42
CA ARG A 172 -17.01 -1.62 13.46
C ARG A 172 -16.47 -1.42 12.04
N PHE A 173 -16.18 -0.18 11.67
CA PHE A 173 -15.62 0.13 10.36
C PHE A 173 -14.28 -0.57 10.13
N VAL A 174 -13.36 -0.50 11.10
CA VAL A 174 -12.05 -1.15 11.04
C VAL A 174 -12.19 -2.68 10.88
N ILE A 175 -13.09 -3.31 11.64
CA ILE A 175 -13.39 -4.74 11.50
C ILE A 175 -13.95 -5.06 10.10
N TYR A 176 -14.88 -4.25 9.59
CA TYR A 176 -15.43 -4.45 8.25
C TYR A 176 -14.39 -4.28 7.15
N VAL A 177 -13.45 -3.34 7.28
CA VAL A 177 -12.34 -3.20 6.33
C VAL A 177 -11.51 -4.49 6.32
N GLY A 178 -11.16 -5.05 7.47
CA GLY A 178 -10.40 -6.30 7.55
C GLY A 178 -11.14 -7.47 6.91
N ALA A 179 -12.41 -7.68 7.26
CA ALA A 179 -13.23 -8.76 6.72
C ALA A 179 -13.47 -8.61 5.20
N ALA A 180 -13.76 -7.40 4.74
CA ALA A 180 -13.98 -7.12 3.31
C ALA A 180 -12.68 -7.19 2.50
N LEU A 181 -11.53 -6.86 3.08
CA LEU A 181 -10.23 -7.02 2.45
C LEU A 181 -9.89 -8.50 2.26
N PHE A 182 -10.13 -9.33 3.28
CA PHE A 182 -9.99 -10.78 3.15
C PHE A 182 -10.93 -11.34 2.06
N GLY A 183 -12.23 -11.00 2.12
CA GLY A 183 -13.21 -11.48 1.15
C GLY A 183 -12.90 -11.06 -0.29
N SER A 184 -12.51 -9.80 -0.51
CA SER A 184 -12.16 -9.29 -1.84
C SER A 184 -10.90 -9.93 -2.40
N LEU A 185 -9.84 -10.08 -1.59
CA LEU A 185 -8.62 -10.78 -2.01
C LEU A 185 -8.89 -12.25 -2.33
N LEU A 186 -9.69 -12.93 -1.50
CA LEU A 186 -10.06 -14.33 -1.75
C LEU A 186 -10.79 -14.48 -3.08
N ILE A 187 -11.80 -13.64 -3.35
CA ILE A 187 -12.56 -13.68 -4.61
C ILE A 187 -11.65 -13.41 -5.81
N ILE A 188 -10.80 -12.38 -5.73
CA ILE A 188 -9.91 -12.01 -6.84
C ILE A 188 -8.87 -13.11 -7.09
N LEU A 189 -8.24 -13.63 -6.03
CA LEU A 189 -7.24 -14.70 -6.18
C LEU A 189 -7.86 -16.00 -6.69
N LEU A 190 -9.06 -16.37 -6.23
CA LEU A 190 -9.79 -17.50 -6.81
C LEU A 190 -10.05 -17.27 -8.30
N ALA A 191 -10.54 -16.09 -8.69
CA ALA A 191 -10.75 -15.77 -10.09
C ALA A 191 -9.45 -15.88 -10.91
N VAL A 192 -8.34 -15.34 -10.41
CA VAL A 192 -7.03 -15.45 -11.07
C VAL A 192 -6.62 -16.92 -11.21
N VAL A 193 -6.70 -17.71 -10.14
CA VAL A 193 -6.29 -19.12 -10.18
C VAL A 193 -7.16 -19.94 -11.14
N PHE A 194 -8.48 -19.74 -11.14
CA PHE A 194 -9.38 -20.50 -12.02
C PHE A 194 -9.32 -20.06 -13.49
N ILE A 195 -9.02 -18.78 -13.78
CA ILE A 195 -8.90 -18.28 -15.15
C ILE A 195 -7.54 -18.64 -15.77
N PHE A 196 -6.44 -18.47 -15.02
CA PHE A 196 -5.09 -18.57 -15.58
C PHE A 196 -4.43 -19.94 -15.40
N TYR A 197 -4.91 -20.78 -14.48
CA TYR A 197 -4.36 -22.12 -14.26
C TYR A 197 -5.41 -23.18 -14.62
N PRO A 198 -5.40 -23.77 -15.83
CA PRO A 198 -6.42 -24.75 -16.24
C PRO A 198 -6.33 -26.05 -15.44
N PRO A 199 -7.43 -26.82 -15.30
CA PRO A 199 -7.60 -27.97 -14.39
C PRO A 199 -6.60 -29.12 -14.56
N GLN A 200 -5.82 -29.15 -15.65
CA GLN A 200 -5.01 -30.30 -16.04
C GLN A 200 -3.78 -30.56 -15.15
N ASN A 201 -3.32 -29.56 -14.37
CA ASN A 201 -2.01 -29.65 -13.69
C ASN A 201 -2.05 -29.72 -12.16
N VAL A 202 -3.18 -29.38 -11.53
CA VAL A 202 -3.27 -29.23 -10.06
C VAL A 202 -4.68 -29.54 -9.58
N PRO A 203 -4.90 -30.38 -8.56
CA PRO A 203 -6.24 -30.66 -8.03
C PRO A 203 -6.94 -29.39 -7.53
N VAL A 204 -8.26 -29.32 -7.70
CA VAL A 204 -9.08 -28.15 -7.33
C VAL A 204 -8.94 -27.79 -5.85
N THR A 205 -8.84 -28.81 -4.98
CA THR A 205 -8.66 -28.64 -3.53
C THR A 205 -7.36 -27.91 -3.20
N ALA A 206 -6.25 -28.25 -3.87
CA ALA A 206 -4.97 -27.60 -3.66
C ALA A 206 -5.02 -26.11 -4.06
N ARG A 207 -5.69 -25.79 -5.18
CA ARG A 207 -5.88 -24.40 -5.65
C ARG A 207 -6.66 -23.54 -4.68
N ILE A 208 -7.79 -24.06 -4.19
CA ILE A 208 -8.61 -23.36 -3.21
C ILE A 208 -7.82 -23.15 -1.92
N THR A 209 -7.07 -24.16 -1.50
CA THR A 209 -6.21 -24.08 -0.31
C THR A 209 -5.12 -23.02 -0.46
N GLU A 210 -4.42 -23.00 -1.60
CA GLU A 210 -3.39 -22.02 -1.91
C GLU A 210 -3.96 -20.59 -1.96
N ALA A 211 -5.09 -20.38 -2.64
CA ALA A 211 -5.77 -19.08 -2.68
C ALA A 211 -6.25 -18.63 -1.30
N LEU A 212 -6.74 -19.57 -0.46
CA LEU A 212 -7.15 -19.28 0.91
C LEU A 212 -5.95 -18.85 1.77
N ILE A 213 -4.86 -19.62 1.73
CA ILE A 213 -3.64 -19.30 2.47
C ILE A 213 -3.10 -17.95 2.01
N ALA A 214 -2.96 -17.73 0.69
CA ALA A 214 -2.47 -16.49 0.13
C ALA A 214 -3.36 -15.29 0.50
N SER A 215 -4.69 -15.43 0.46
CA SER A 215 -5.61 -14.36 0.85
C SER A 215 -5.55 -14.04 2.34
N VAL A 216 -5.39 -15.03 3.23
CA VAL A 216 -5.17 -14.79 4.67
C VAL A 216 -3.88 -14.00 4.90
N PHE A 217 -2.75 -14.46 4.35
CA PHE A 217 -1.48 -13.77 4.52
C PHE A 217 -1.48 -12.36 3.92
N CYS A 218 -1.95 -12.21 2.68
CA CYS A 218 -2.01 -10.91 2.02
C CYS A 218 -2.93 -9.95 2.77
N SER A 219 -4.15 -10.39 3.12
CA SER A 219 -5.10 -9.53 3.85
C SER A 219 -4.56 -9.11 5.21
N LEU A 220 -3.86 -9.99 5.93
CA LEU A 220 -3.22 -9.64 7.20
C LEU A 220 -2.13 -8.57 7.01
N ILE A 221 -1.26 -8.73 6.00
CA ILE A 221 -0.20 -7.76 5.69
C ILE A 221 -0.80 -6.40 5.32
N TYR A 222 -1.76 -6.38 4.39
CA TYR A 222 -2.40 -5.14 3.96
C TYR A 222 -3.19 -4.48 5.09
N TYR A 223 -3.94 -5.26 5.87
CA TYR A 223 -4.69 -4.75 7.00
C TYR A 223 -3.77 -4.16 8.08
N ALA A 224 -2.69 -4.84 8.43
CA ALA A 224 -1.68 -4.32 9.35
C ALA A 224 -1.03 -3.02 8.84
N GLY A 225 -0.79 -2.92 7.52
CA GLY A 225 -0.29 -1.69 6.88
C GLY A 225 -1.30 -0.54 6.87
N LEU A 226 -2.60 -0.83 6.77
CA LEU A 226 -3.67 0.19 6.76
C LEU A 226 -4.05 0.67 8.16
N LEU A 227 -3.91 -0.19 9.18
CA LEU A 227 -4.42 0.05 10.53
C LEU A 227 -3.89 1.35 11.17
N PRO A 228 -2.59 1.70 11.13
CA PRO A 228 -2.10 2.96 11.68
C PRO A 228 -2.74 4.19 11.03
N PHE A 229 -3.01 4.13 9.73
CA PHE A 229 -3.69 5.20 9.03
C PHE A 229 -5.17 5.27 9.41
N LEU A 230 -5.85 4.12 9.54
CA LEU A 230 -7.25 4.09 10.01
C LEU A 230 -7.37 4.68 11.42
N VAL A 231 -6.44 4.35 12.32
CA VAL A 231 -6.40 4.94 13.66
C VAL A 231 -6.24 6.46 13.56
N MET A 232 -5.31 6.96 12.73
CA MET A 232 -5.12 8.39 12.52
C MET A 232 -6.37 9.08 11.94
N LEU A 233 -7.04 8.46 10.98
CA LEU A 233 -8.26 8.99 10.35
C LEU A 233 -9.41 9.20 11.34
N PHE A 234 -9.45 8.43 12.43
CA PHE A 234 -10.48 8.56 13.46
C PHE A 234 -10.04 9.33 14.69
N ALA A 235 -8.75 9.37 14.99
CA ALA A 235 -8.20 10.08 16.14
C ALA A 235 -8.16 11.61 15.91
N ASP A 236 -7.89 12.05 14.68
CA ASP A 236 -7.67 13.45 14.36
C ASP A 236 -8.86 14.06 13.58
N PRO A 237 -9.44 15.19 14.04
CA PRO A 237 -10.58 15.84 13.37
C PRO A 237 -10.30 16.29 11.92
N PHE A 238 -9.08 16.71 11.61
CA PHE A 238 -8.68 17.14 10.26
C PHE A 238 -8.74 15.95 9.29
N TRP A 239 -8.15 14.82 9.68
CA TRP A 239 -8.16 13.61 8.88
C TRP A 239 -9.54 12.96 8.78
N ARG A 240 -10.33 13.07 9.85
CA ARG A 240 -11.71 12.59 9.86
C ARG A 240 -12.59 13.31 8.85
N ARG A 241 -12.48 14.65 8.74
CA ARG A 241 -13.23 15.43 7.72
C ARG A 241 -12.88 14.98 6.30
N ARG A 242 -11.61 14.68 6.05
CA ARG A 242 -11.15 14.14 4.76
C ARG A 242 -11.71 12.74 4.48
N PHE A 243 -11.76 11.89 5.51
CA PHE A 243 -12.43 10.59 5.43
C PHE A 243 -13.91 10.73 5.08
N GLU A 244 -14.63 11.64 5.74
CA GLU A 244 -16.05 11.89 5.48
C GLU A 244 -16.30 12.40 4.07
N ALA A 245 -15.46 13.32 3.59
CA ALA A 245 -15.53 13.79 2.21
C ALA A 245 -15.34 12.64 1.22
N VAL A 246 -14.30 11.82 1.39
CA VAL A 246 -14.01 10.70 0.48
C VAL A 246 -15.08 9.61 0.52
N SER A 247 -15.54 9.24 1.72
CA SER A 247 -16.53 8.18 1.92
C SER A 247 -17.97 8.63 1.63
N GLY A 248 -18.23 9.94 1.66
CA GLY A 248 -19.59 10.49 1.62
C GLY A 248 -20.45 10.03 2.80
N ILE A 249 -19.85 9.69 3.94
CA ILE A 249 -20.53 9.41 5.21
C ILE A 249 -20.36 10.65 6.08
N GLN A 250 -21.46 11.27 6.51
CA GLN A 250 -21.41 12.27 7.58
C GLN A 250 -21.37 11.54 8.92
N THR A 251 -20.27 11.62 9.67
CA THR A 251 -20.31 11.13 11.04
C THR A 251 -21.01 12.18 11.90
N ARG A 252 -22.16 11.84 12.48
CA ARG A 252 -22.86 12.75 13.41
C ARG A 252 -21.96 12.96 14.62
N ILE A 253 -21.36 14.14 14.74
CA ILE A 253 -20.87 14.63 16.02
C ILE A 253 -21.98 15.52 16.58
N ALA A 254 -22.32 15.29 17.86
CA ALA A 254 -23.08 16.25 18.63
C ALA A 254 -22.27 17.55 18.66
N ILE A 255 -22.65 18.51 17.83
CA ILE A 255 -22.12 19.87 17.89
C ILE A 255 -22.43 20.34 19.30
N GLU A 256 -21.39 20.55 20.10
CA GLU A 256 -21.53 21.18 21.40
C GLU A 256 -22.28 22.51 21.17
N PRO A 257 -23.44 22.73 21.80
CA PRO A 257 -24.25 23.90 21.52
C PRO A 257 -23.39 25.15 21.72
N PRO A 258 -23.54 26.18 20.86
CA PRO A 258 -22.77 27.40 20.99
C PRO A 258 -22.89 27.92 22.44
N PRO A 259 -21.78 28.41 23.03
CA PRO A 259 -21.79 28.91 24.40
C PRO A 259 -22.93 29.91 24.52
N GLN A 260 -23.87 29.62 25.41
CA GLN A 260 -25.00 30.50 25.65
C GLN A 260 -24.45 31.86 26.04
N MET A 261 -24.60 32.84 25.16
CA MET A 261 -24.29 34.23 25.49
C MET A 261 -25.17 34.61 26.66
N LYS A 262 -24.56 34.75 27.85
CA LYS A 262 -25.21 35.42 28.98
C LYS A 262 -25.45 36.85 28.54
N ILE A 263 -26.70 37.16 28.20
CA ILE A 263 -27.15 38.53 27.96
C ILE A 263 -27.16 39.21 29.34
N PRO A 264 -26.40 40.30 29.53
CA PRO A 264 -26.42 41.09 30.77
C PRO A 264 -27.74 41.85 30.96
#